data_AF-A0A7C6YGM9-F1
#
_entry.id   AF-A0A7C6YGM9-F1
#
_cell.length_a   1.000
_cell.length_b   1.000
_cell.length_c   1.000
_cell.angle_alpha   90.00
_cell.angle_beta   90.00
_cell.angle_gamma   90.00
#
_symmetry.space_group_name_H-M   'P 1'
#
loop_
_entity.id
_entity.type
_entity.pdbx_description
1 polymer ?
#
loop_
_entity_poly.entity_id
_entity_poly.type
_entity_poly.pdbx_seq_one_letter_code
_entity_poly.pdbx_strand_id
1 'polypeptide(L)' 'VIVDYKTDNVPWPQLEERLQRYRAQGLIYALALQEITGLPVKEFVFLFVRKKSARLLDLQNLRCQAEELLKTLLE' A
#
# COMPACT_ATOMS: atom_id res chain seq x y z
N VAL A 1 0.85 -1.95 -12.51
CA VAL A 1 0.01 -2.61 -11.48
C VAL A 1 0.96 -3.27 -10.51
N ILE A 2 0.75 -3.12 -9.21
CA ILE A 2 1.52 -3.77 -8.15
C ILE A 2 0.57 -4.67 -7.36
N VAL A 3 1.01 -5.91 -7.07
CA VAL A 3 0.28 -6.84 -6.21
C VAL A 3 1.21 -7.27 -5.08
N ASP A 4 0.81 -6.97 -3.84
CA ASP A 4 1.54 -7.33 -2.63
C ASP A 4 0.79 -8.44 -1.87
N TYR A 5 1.46 -9.57 -1.69
CA TYR A 5 0.87 -10.78 -1.12
C TYR A 5 1.06 -10.78 0.41
N LYS A 6 -0.06 -10.78 1.14
CA LYS A 6 -0.08 -10.82 2.60
C LYS A 6 -0.53 -12.21 3.08
N THR A 7 0.31 -12.86 3.88
CA THR A 7 0.09 -14.21 4.41
C THR A 7 -0.32 -14.22 5.89
N ASP A 8 -0.46 -13.06 6.49
CA ASP A 8 -0.86 -12.90 7.88
C ASP A 8 -2.29 -13.41 8.12
N ASN A 9 -2.51 -13.94 9.32
CA ASN A 9 -3.82 -14.43 9.72
C ASN A 9 -4.54 -13.36 10.56
N VAL A 10 -5.11 -12.36 9.89
CA VAL A 10 -5.80 -11.23 10.55
C VAL A 10 -7.29 -11.50 10.65
N PRO A 11 -7.92 -11.44 11.84
CA PRO A 11 -9.38 -11.52 11.96
C PRO A 11 -10.08 -10.45 11.10
N TRP A 12 -11.23 -10.76 10.51
CA TRP A 12 -11.98 -9.80 9.68
C TRP A 12 -12.22 -8.44 10.34
N PRO A 13 -12.60 -8.37 11.64
CA PRO A 13 -12.80 -7.09 12.31
C PRO A 13 -11.54 -6.21 12.41
N GLN A 14 -10.35 -6.81 12.30
CA GLN A 14 -9.06 -6.14 12.43
C GLN A 14 -8.39 -5.87 11.07
N LEU A 15 -9.03 -6.28 9.96
CA LEU A 15 -8.43 -6.16 8.63
C LEU A 15 -8.21 -4.69 8.26
N GLU A 16 -9.14 -3.81 8.60
CA GLU A 16 -9.04 -2.39 8.29
C GLU A 16 -7.88 -1.71 9.04
N GLU A 17 -7.77 -1.97 10.34
CA GLU A 17 -6.64 -1.50 11.15
C GLU A 17 -5.30 -2.04 10.62
N ARG A 18 -5.28 -3.29 10.16
CA ARG A 18 -4.09 -3.86 9.52
C ARG A 18 -3.77 -3.17 8.20
N LEU A 19 -4.76 -2.88 7.37
CA LEU A 19 -4.57 -2.15 6.10
C LEU A 19 -3.92 -0.79 6.32
N GLN A 20 -4.28 -0.07 7.39
CA GLN A 20 -3.64 1.20 7.72
C GLN A 20 -2.12 1.07 7.94
N ARG A 21 -1.66 -0.04 8.53
CA ARG A 21 -0.21 -0.32 8.67
C ARG A 21 0.45 -0.61 7.33
N TYR A 22 -0.24 -1.31 6.43
CA TYR A 22 0.29 -1.60 5.10
C TYR A 22 0.19 -0.43 4.13
N ARG A 23 -0.68 0.55 4.41
CA ARG A 23 -0.85 1.76 3.60
C ARG A 23 0.49 2.47 3.38
N ALA A 24 1.29 2.65 4.42
CA ALA A 24 2.59 3.30 4.29
C ALA A 24 3.53 2.55 3.34
N GLN A 25 3.64 1.22 3.50
CA GLN A 25 4.42 0.39 2.61
C GLN A 25 3.95 0.51 1.14
N GLY A 26 2.65 0.44 0.90
CA GLY A 26 2.10 0.49 -0.45
C GLY A 26 2.31 1.85 -1.14
N LEU A 27 2.15 2.96 -0.41
CA LEU A 27 2.37 4.30 -0.95
C LEU A 27 3.85 4.52 -1.31
N ILE A 28 4.78 4.10 -0.44
CA ILE A 28 6.22 4.21 -0.71
C ILE A 28 6.63 3.34 -1.90
N TYR A 29 6.12 2.11 -1.99
CA TYR A 29 6.41 1.23 -3.13
C TYR A 29 5.87 1.78 -4.44
N ALA A 30 4.63 2.28 -4.43
CA ALA A 30 4.04 2.89 -5.61
C ALA A 30 4.84 4.12 -6.05
N LEU A 31 5.18 5.04 -5.14
CA LEU A 31 5.99 6.21 -5.47
C LEU A 31 7.38 5.82 -6.01
N ALA A 32 8.11 4.98 -5.29
CA ALA A 32 9.45 4.55 -5.68
C ALA A 32 9.46 3.87 -7.05
N LEU A 33 8.50 2.99 -7.33
CA LEU A 33 8.42 2.32 -8.62
C LEU A 33 8.10 3.30 -9.75
N GLN A 34 7.22 4.27 -9.52
CA GLN A 34 6.94 5.32 -10.52
C GLN A 34 8.19 6.15 -10.82
N GLU A 35 8.97 6.52 -9.80
CA GLU A 35 10.18 7.32 -9.98
C GLU A 35 11.30 6.55 -10.68
N ILE A 36 11.53 5.30 -10.29
CA ILE A 36 12.59 4.46 -10.87
C ILE A 36 12.30 4.12 -12.34
N THR A 37 11.03 3.84 -12.66
CA THR A 37 10.66 3.38 -14.01
C THR A 37 10.23 4.51 -14.94
N GLY A 38 9.87 5.68 -14.41
CA GLY A 38 9.20 6.75 -15.15
C GLY A 38 7.79 6.39 -15.62
N LEU A 39 7.24 5.25 -15.19
CA LEU A 39 5.92 4.76 -15.61
C LEU A 39 4.90 4.91 -14.47
N PRO A 40 3.66 5.31 -14.76
CA PRO A 40 2.64 5.43 -13.73
C PRO A 40 2.22 4.06 -13.17
N VAL A 41 2.04 3.99 -11.86
CA VAL A 41 1.46 2.83 -11.17
C VAL A 41 -0.06 3.01 -11.22
N LYS A 42 -0.70 2.30 -12.14
CA LYS A 42 -2.17 2.37 -12.31
C LYS A 42 -2.98 1.85 -11.13
N GLU A 43 -2.46 0.87 -10.40
CA GLU A 43 -3.19 0.16 -9.35
C GLU A 43 -2.20 -0.53 -8.39
N PHE A 44 -2.56 -0.55 -7.11
CA PHE A 44 -1.86 -1.28 -6.07
C PHE A 44 -2.85 -2.13 -5.28
N VAL A 45 -2.59 -3.43 -5.19
CA VAL A 45 -3.49 -4.41 -4.56
C VAL A 45 -2.78 -5.12 -3.42
N PHE A 46 -3.38 -5.12 -2.23
CA PHE A 46 -3.04 -6.05 -1.15
C PHE A 46 -3.86 -7.32 -1.28
N LEU A 47 -3.22 -8.45 -1.54
CA LEU A 47 -3.86 -9.76 -1.61
C LEU A 47 -3.65 -10.54 -0.32
N PHE A 48 -4.71 -10.68 0.48
CA PHE A 48 -4.72 -11.46 1.72
C PHE A 48 -5.02 -12.93 1.39
N VAL A 49 -3.96 -13.71 1.21
CA VAL A 49 -4.03 -15.09 0.68
C VAL A 49 -4.90 -15.99 1.55
N ARG A 50 -4.72 -15.94 2.88
CA ARG A 50 -5.50 -16.77 3.83
C ARG A 50 -6.97 -16.36 3.91
N LYS A 51 -7.30 -15.13 3.54
CA LYS A 51 -8.68 -14.61 3.51
C LYS A 51 -9.32 -14.67 2.14
N LYS A 52 -8.55 -15.06 1.10
CA LYS A 52 -8.98 -15.03 -0.30
C LYS A 52 -9.63 -13.68 -0.65
N SER A 53 -8.99 -12.58 -0.22
CA SER A 53 -9.53 -11.24 -0.34
C SER A 53 -8.49 -10.26 -0.86
N ALA A 54 -8.92 -9.30 -1.66
CA ALA A 54 -8.09 -8.25 -2.22
C ALA A 54 -8.56 -6.88 -1.73
N ARG A 55 -7.64 -5.95 -1.54
CA ARG A 55 -7.93 -4.56 -1.17
C ARG A 55 -7.11 -3.61 -2.03
N LEU A 56 -7.78 -2.61 -2.58
CA LEU A 56 -7.16 -1.56 -3.36
C LEU A 56 -6.60 -0.50 -2.42
N LEU A 57 -5.39 -0.07 -2.69
CA LEU A 57 -4.84 1.14 -2.10
C LEU A 57 -5.30 2.34 -2.92
N ASP A 58 -5.75 3.39 -2.25
CA ASP A 58 -5.99 4.67 -2.90
C ASP A 58 -4.66 5.35 -3.26
N LEU A 59 -4.50 5.65 -4.56
CA LEU A 59 -3.30 6.27 -5.12
C LEU A 59 -3.56 7.74 -5.52
N GLN A 60 -4.71 8.32 -5.21
CA GLN A 60 -4.97 9.74 -5.49
C GLN A 60 -3.96 10.61 -4.75
N ASN A 61 -3.36 11.60 -5.41
CA ASN A 61 -2.32 12.44 -4.80
C ASN A 61 -1.15 11.62 -4.19
N LEU A 62 -0.80 10.47 -4.78
CA LEU A 62 0.21 9.52 -4.29
C LEU A 62 1.48 10.19 -3.74
N ARG A 63 2.07 11.13 -4.49
CA ARG A 63 3.28 11.85 -4.06
C ARG A 63 3.08 12.58 -2.75
N CYS A 64 1.99 13.35 -2.61
CA CYS A 64 1.68 14.10 -1.39
C CYS A 64 1.52 13.16 -0.19
N GLN A 65 0.75 12.07 -0.36
CA GLN A 65 0.54 11.08 0.70
C GLN A 65 1.86 10.41 1.13
N ALA A 66 2.72 10.07 0.17
CA ALA A 66 4.00 9.42 0.44
C ALA A 66 5.01 10.38 1.10
N GLU A 67 5.06 11.65 0.67
CA GLU A 67 5.92 12.67 1.29
C GLU A 67 5.51 12.98 2.73
N GLU A 68 4.21 13.02 3.04
CA GLU A 68 3.70 13.18 4.40
C GLU A 68 4.11 11.99 5.30
N LEU A 69 4.05 10.77 4.76
CA LEU A 69 4.53 9.57 5.47
C LEU A 69 6.04 9.58 5.69
N LEU A 70 6.83 10.03 4.71
CA LEU A 70 8.28 10.10 4.86
C LEU A 70 8.69 11.11 5.93
N LYS A 71 7.98 12.24 6.06
CA LYS A 71 8.21 13.22 7.13
C LYS A 71 7.96 12.59 8.50
N THR A 72 6.83 11.91 8.67
CA THR A 72 6.47 11.27 9.94
C THR A 72 7.36 10.08 10.33
N LEU A 73 8.05 9.44 9.37
CA LEU A 73 8.99 8.36 9.66
C LEU A 73 10.41 8.85 10.01
N LEU A 74 10.74 10.10 9.72
CA LEU A 74 12.07 10.70 9.91
C LEU A 74 12.13 11.65 11.12
N GLU A 75 10.99 11.87 11.78
CA GLU A 75 10.84 12.57 13.07
C GLU A 75 10.82 11.56 14.24
#